data_AF-A0A6I9HDI9-F1
#
_entry.id   AF-A0A6I9HDI9-F1
#
_cell.length_a   1.000
_cell.length_b   1.000
_cell.length_c   1.000
_cell.angle_alpha   90.00
_cell.angle_beta   90.00
_cell.angle_gamma   90.00
#
_symmetry.space_group_name_H-M   'P 1'
#
loop_
_entity.id
_entity.type
_entity.pdbx_description
1 polymer ?
#
loop_
_entity_poly.entity_id
_entity_poly.type
_entity_poly.pdbx_seq_one_letter_code
_entity_poly.pdbx_strand_id
1 'polypeptide(L)'
;MKKLQKAEELCRQSLSEDSDVTEEDIEAELAIIHGQMAYIMQLQGRTEDALQLYNQIIKLKPTDVGLLAVIANNIITINKDQNVFDSKKKVKLTNAEGVEHKLSKKQLQAIEFNKALLAMYTNQADQCRKLSASLQSQSPEHLLPVLIQAAQLCREKQHAKAVGLLQDFADQHPANAAEIKLTMAQLKIAQGSVTKACMILRSIEELQHKPGMVSALVTMYSHEEDIDSAIEVFTQAIQWYQQHQPKSPVHLSLIREAANFKLKHGRKKEAISDLEELWKQNPKDVHTLAQLISAYSLVDPDKAKVLSKHLPSSDTMSLKVDVDALENSHGATYVRKKAAKLTGDNQQKEQGQGEVKKKKKKKKGKLPKNYDPKVTPDPERWLPMRERSYYRGRKKGKKKDQVGKGTQGSTTTGSELDASRTASSPPTSPRPGSGAAVSAASNVIPPRHQKPAGAPATKKKQQQKKKKGAKGGW
;
A
#
# COMPACT_ATOMS: atom_id res chain seq x y z
N MET A 1 -1.02 23.63 11.04
CA MET A 1 -2.40 24.11 10.77
C MET A 1 -2.76 25.33 11.59
N LYS A 2 -3.34 25.24 12.81
CA LYS A 2 -3.86 26.43 13.55
C LYS A 2 -2.98 27.70 13.53
N LYS A 3 -1.67 27.59 13.78
CA LYS A 3 -0.74 28.74 13.73
C LYS A 3 -0.58 29.34 12.31
N LEU A 4 -0.57 28.52 11.27
CA LEU A 4 -0.48 28.98 9.88
C LEU A 4 -1.77 29.62 9.40
N GLN A 5 -2.93 29.10 9.82
CA GLN A 5 -4.24 29.73 9.53
C GLN A 5 -4.34 31.12 10.17
N LYS A 6 -3.84 31.28 11.40
CA LYS A 6 -3.73 32.60 12.04
C LYS A 6 -2.72 33.52 11.31
N ALA A 7 -1.62 32.98 10.80
CA ALA A 7 -0.64 33.75 10.03
C ALA A 7 -1.20 34.21 8.66
N GLU A 8 -1.96 33.34 7.99
CA GLU A 8 -2.71 33.65 6.77
C GLU A 8 -3.73 34.77 7.00
N GLU A 9 -4.53 34.67 8.08
CA GLU A 9 -5.50 35.69 8.47
C GLU A 9 -4.83 37.05 8.76
N LEU A 10 -3.76 37.06 9.56
CA LEU A 10 -3.01 38.28 9.89
C LEU A 10 -2.31 38.90 8.67
N CYS A 11 -1.73 38.08 7.79
CA CYS A 11 -1.08 38.55 6.57
C CYS A 11 -2.11 39.16 5.61
N ARG A 12 -3.28 38.51 5.43
CA ARG A 12 -4.36 39.07 4.61
C ARG A 12 -4.90 40.38 5.18
N GLN A 13 -5.14 40.45 6.49
CA GLN A 13 -5.57 41.68 7.16
C GLN A 13 -4.58 42.82 6.93
N SER A 14 -3.30 42.59 7.25
CA SER A 14 -2.24 43.60 7.13
C SER A 14 -2.00 44.10 5.71
N LEU A 15 -2.27 43.29 4.68
CA LEU A 15 -2.14 43.71 3.28
C LEU A 15 -3.42 44.37 2.75
N SER A 16 -4.60 43.97 3.25
CA SER A 16 -5.89 44.58 2.87
C SER A 16 -6.12 45.99 3.43
N GLU A 17 -5.28 46.44 4.36
CA GLU A 17 -5.27 47.80 4.89
C GLU A 17 -4.59 48.81 3.92
N ASP A 18 -3.80 48.31 2.97
CA ASP A 18 -3.14 49.11 1.93
C ASP A 18 -3.98 49.11 0.65
N SER A 19 -4.37 50.32 0.18
CA SER A 19 -5.21 50.47 -1.01
C SER A 19 -4.50 50.19 -2.33
N ASP A 20 -3.17 50.18 -2.33
CA ASP A 20 -2.36 50.04 -3.54
C ASP A 20 -1.98 48.57 -3.81
N VAL A 21 -2.30 47.65 -2.90
CA VAL A 21 -2.02 46.20 -3.00
C VAL A 21 -3.20 45.48 -3.65
N THR A 22 -2.96 44.69 -4.70
CA THR A 22 -4.02 43.92 -5.36
C THR A 22 -4.23 42.55 -4.69
N GLU A 23 -5.39 41.92 -4.89
CA GLU A 23 -5.62 40.54 -4.42
C GLU A 23 -4.61 39.54 -5.04
N GLU A 24 -4.05 39.80 -6.23
CA GLU A 24 -2.99 38.96 -6.81
C GLU A 24 -1.68 39.09 -6.02
N ASP A 25 -1.35 40.28 -5.52
CA ASP A 25 -0.19 40.52 -4.66
C ASP A 25 -0.39 39.88 -3.27
N ILE A 26 -1.60 39.98 -2.70
CA ILE A 26 -1.98 39.28 -1.46
C ILE A 26 -1.82 37.77 -1.62
N GLU A 27 -2.33 37.19 -2.71
CA GLU A 27 -2.18 35.75 -2.99
C GLU A 27 -0.70 35.35 -3.23
N ALA A 28 0.11 36.23 -3.81
CA ALA A 28 1.55 36.01 -3.99
C ALA A 28 2.32 35.97 -2.65
N GLU A 29 2.03 36.87 -1.71
CA GLU A 29 2.63 36.87 -0.36
C GLU A 29 2.14 35.67 0.47
N LEU A 30 0.84 35.35 0.40
CA LEU A 30 0.27 34.17 1.08
C LEU A 30 0.82 32.84 0.54
N ALA A 31 1.37 32.80 -0.68
CA ALA A 31 1.84 31.59 -1.33
C ALA A 31 2.87 30.78 -0.50
N ILE A 32 3.72 31.45 0.30
CA ILE A 32 4.67 30.77 1.20
C ILE A 32 3.93 30.06 2.35
N ILE A 33 2.93 30.73 2.95
CA ILE A 33 2.12 30.19 4.05
C ILE A 33 1.29 29.00 3.54
N HIS A 34 0.63 29.17 2.38
CA HIS A 34 -0.10 28.10 1.70
C HIS A 34 0.81 26.92 1.33
N GLY A 35 2.04 27.17 0.88
CA GLY A 35 3.04 26.14 0.60
C GLY A 35 3.38 25.30 1.83
N GLN A 36 3.55 25.94 3.00
CA GLN A 36 3.76 25.25 4.27
C GLN A 36 2.51 24.49 4.74
N MET A 37 1.31 25.05 4.54
CA MET A 37 0.05 24.39 4.86
C MET A 37 -0.15 23.12 4.02
N ALA A 38 0.08 23.20 2.71
CA ALA A 38 0.04 22.06 1.79
C ALA A 38 1.06 20.98 2.18
N TYR A 39 2.27 21.34 2.62
CA TYR A 39 3.25 20.39 3.12
C TYR A 39 2.77 19.65 4.39
N ILE A 40 2.13 20.35 5.33
CA ILE A 40 1.54 19.70 6.50
C ILE A 40 0.36 18.78 6.09
N MET A 41 -0.48 19.20 5.14
CA MET A 41 -1.55 18.35 4.60
C MET A 41 -0.99 17.06 3.95
N GLN A 42 0.09 17.17 3.18
CA GLN A 42 0.79 16.03 2.59
C GLN A 42 1.33 15.07 3.66
N LEU A 43 1.96 15.58 4.73
CA LEU A 43 2.42 14.77 5.86
C LEU A 43 1.27 14.11 6.64
N GLN A 44 0.07 14.68 6.62
CA GLN A 44 -1.16 14.11 7.18
C GLN A 44 -1.82 13.07 6.25
N GLY A 45 -1.25 12.78 5.08
CA GLY A 45 -1.84 11.88 4.09
C GLY A 45 -2.95 12.51 3.24
N ARG A 46 -3.26 13.79 3.42
CA ARG A 46 -4.23 14.57 2.62
C ARG A 46 -3.57 15.05 1.32
N THR A 47 -3.14 14.10 0.50
CA THR A 47 -2.35 14.35 -0.71
C THR A 47 -3.12 15.09 -1.80
N GLU A 48 -4.42 14.85 -1.95
CA GLU A 48 -5.27 15.54 -2.93
C GLU A 48 -5.40 17.04 -2.62
N ASP A 49 -5.71 17.38 -1.37
CA ASP A 49 -5.81 18.78 -0.91
C ASP A 49 -4.47 19.51 -1.06
N ALA A 50 -3.37 18.86 -0.65
CA ALA A 50 -2.02 19.40 -0.82
C ALA A 50 -1.68 19.65 -2.30
N LEU A 51 -2.01 18.71 -3.18
CA LEU A 51 -1.75 18.81 -4.62
C LEU A 51 -2.60 19.91 -5.28
N GLN A 52 -3.83 20.13 -4.83
CA GLN A 52 -4.65 21.27 -5.28
C GLN A 52 -3.99 22.60 -4.90
N LEU A 53 -3.61 22.77 -3.64
CA LEU A 53 -3.01 24.00 -3.11
C LEU A 53 -1.63 24.29 -3.74
N TYR A 54 -0.79 23.27 -3.93
CA TYR A 54 0.46 23.37 -4.67
C TYR A 54 0.27 23.80 -6.14
N ASN A 55 -0.78 23.32 -6.82
CA ASN A 55 -1.07 23.72 -8.19
C ASN A 55 -1.76 25.09 -8.28
N GLN A 56 -2.41 25.58 -7.23
CA GLN A 56 -2.85 26.98 -7.12
C GLN A 56 -1.63 27.90 -7.05
N ILE A 57 -0.71 27.66 -6.12
CA ILE A 57 0.54 28.44 -5.96
C ILE A 57 1.33 28.53 -7.28
N ILE A 58 1.47 27.43 -8.02
CA ILE A 58 2.20 27.45 -9.32
C ILE A 58 1.46 28.27 -10.40
N LYS A 59 0.12 28.39 -10.34
CA LYS A 59 -0.64 29.22 -11.30
C LYS A 59 -0.44 30.71 -11.08
N LEU A 60 -0.22 31.13 -9.83
CA LEU A 60 0.10 32.52 -9.46
C LEU A 60 1.48 32.97 -10.00
N LYS A 61 2.34 32.02 -10.42
CA LYS A 61 3.70 32.28 -10.92
C LYS A 61 4.52 33.19 -9.98
N PRO A 62 4.62 32.87 -8.68
CA PRO A 62 5.40 33.67 -7.73
C PRO A 62 6.84 33.86 -8.22
N THR A 63 7.38 35.06 -8.01
CA THR A 63 8.74 35.46 -8.45
C THR A 63 9.83 34.69 -7.69
N ASP A 64 9.52 34.09 -6.54
CA ASP A 64 10.48 33.30 -5.79
C ASP A 64 10.73 31.91 -6.39
N VAL A 65 11.87 31.79 -7.08
CA VAL A 65 12.41 30.51 -7.57
C VAL A 65 12.63 29.47 -6.46
N GLY A 66 12.89 29.90 -5.22
CA GLY A 66 13.05 29.01 -4.06
C GLY A 66 11.75 28.29 -3.71
N LEU A 67 10.67 29.05 -3.48
CA LEU A 67 9.32 28.56 -3.31
C LEU A 67 8.91 27.66 -4.49
N LEU A 68 9.07 28.12 -5.74
CA LEU A 68 8.72 27.33 -6.92
C LEU A 68 9.43 25.97 -6.96
N ALA A 69 10.72 25.92 -6.64
CA ALA A 69 11.48 24.68 -6.57
C ALA A 69 10.97 23.74 -5.45
N VAL A 70 10.66 24.27 -4.26
CA VAL A 70 10.11 23.49 -3.15
C VAL A 70 8.72 22.93 -3.48
N ILE A 71 7.81 23.75 -4.01
CA ILE A 71 6.47 23.30 -4.41
C ILE A 71 6.55 22.26 -5.53
N ALA A 72 7.41 22.48 -6.54
CA ALA A 72 7.64 21.51 -7.62
C ALA A 72 8.17 20.17 -7.10
N ASN A 73 9.14 20.19 -6.19
CA ASN A 73 9.68 19.00 -5.53
C ASN A 73 8.60 18.23 -4.74
N ASN A 74 7.75 18.94 -4.01
CA ASN A 74 6.68 18.31 -3.23
C ASN A 74 5.62 17.67 -4.15
N ILE A 75 5.26 18.30 -5.27
CA ILE A 75 4.40 17.67 -6.29
C ILE A 75 5.04 16.38 -6.83
N ILE A 76 6.35 16.37 -7.11
CA ILE A 76 7.06 15.17 -7.60
C ILE A 76 6.97 14.03 -6.58
N THR A 77 7.08 14.30 -5.28
CA THR A 77 6.96 13.27 -4.23
C THR A 77 5.52 12.76 -4.01
N ILE A 78 4.50 13.55 -4.36
CA ILE A 78 3.10 13.08 -4.41
C ILE A 78 2.89 12.19 -5.65
N ASN A 79 3.36 12.63 -6.81
CA ASN A 79 3.19 11.92 -8.09
C ASN A 79 3.92 10.57 -8.12
N LYS A 80 5.15 10.48 -7.58
CA LYS A 80 5.99 9.26 -7.57
C LYS A 80 6.18 8.65 -8.98
N ASP A 81 5.69 7.43 -9.19
CA ASP A 81 5.65 6.66 -10.43
C ASP A 81 4.43 6.98 -11.31
N GLN A 82 3.48 7.75 -10.79
CA GLN A 82 2.31 8.27 -11.52
C GLN A 82 2.59 9.67 -12.07
N ASN A 83 1.80 10.12 -13.06
CA ASN A 83 1.89 11.47 -13.65
C ASN A 83 3.32 11.92 -14.06
N VAL A 84 4.18 10.97 -14.44
CA VAL A 84 5.63 11.15 -14.63
C VAL A 84 5.97 12.28 -15.61
N PHE A 85 5.12 12.55 -16.60
CA PHE A 85 5.27 13.67 -17.52
C PHE A 85 5.17 15.04 -16.83
N ASP A 86 4.22 15.22 -15.91
CA ASP A 86 4.12 16.44 -15.11
C ASP A 86 5.33 16.56 -14.19
N SER A 87 5.69 15.50 -13.46
CA SER A 87 6.90 15.47 -12.62
C SER A 87 8.17 15.88 -13.41
N LYS A 88 8.32 15.42 -14.66
CA LYS A 88 9.43 15.81 -15.55
C LYS A 88 9.37 17.28 -16.00
N LYS A 89 8.17 17.87 -16.11
CA LYS A 89 7.99 19.32 -16.33
C LYS A 89 8.35 20.11 -15.06
N LYS A 90 7.89 19.66 -13.88
CA LYS A 90 8.13 20.29 -12.58
C LYS A 90 9.62 20.26 -12.18
N VAL A 91 10.36 19.20 -12.50
CA VAL A 91 11.83 19.13 -12.24
C VAL A 91 12.61 20.30 -12.85
N LYS A 92 12.14 20.90 -13.95
CA LYS A 92 12.81 22.08 -14.52
C LYS A 92 12.85 23.26 -13.55
N LEU A 93 11.82 23.43 -12.72
CA LEU A 93 11.77 24.47 -11.67
C LEU A 93 12.80 24.20 -10.56
N THR A 94 13.11 22.92 -10.29
CA THR A 94 14.16 22.51 -9.34
C THR A 94 15.59 22.61 -9.89
N ASN A 95 15.73 23.06 -11.14
CA ASN A 95 17.00 23.31 -11.85
C ASN A 95 17.09 24.78 -12.32
N ALA A 96 16.22 25.67 -11.83
CA ALA A 96 16.28 27.08 -12.18
C ALA A 96 17.51 27.75 -11.55
N GLU A 97 18.14 28.68 -12.26
CA GLU A 97 19.32 29.40 -11.78
C GLU A 97 19.01 30.17 -10.49
N GLY A 98 19.93 30.14 -9.52
CA GLY A 98 19.77 30.78 -8.22
C GLY A 98 18.99 29.96 -7.18
N VAL A 99 18.44 28.79 -7.53
CA VAL A 99 17.81 27.88 -6.56
C VAL A 99 18.83 27.39 -5.51
N GLU A 100 20.08 27.11 -5.91
CA GLU A 100 21.18 26.78 -5.01
C GLU A 100 21.52 27.86 -3.97
N HIS A 101 21.16 29.12 -4.22
CA HIS A 101 21.40 30.23 -3.29
C HIS A 101 20.23 30.50 -2.35
N LYS A 102 19.00 30.13 -2.73
CA LYS A 102 17.79 30.33 -1.91
C LYS A 102 17.45 29.16 -1.00
N LEU A 103 17.93 27.95 -1.29
CA LEU A 103 17.60 26.74 -0.54
C LEU A 103 18.76 26.28 0.36
N SER A 104 18.43 25.75 1.53
CA SER A 104 19.42 25.12 2.41
C SER A 104 20.02 23.86 1.80
N LYS A 105 21.25 23.52 2.19
CA LYS A 105 21.94 22.27 1.76
C LYS A 105 21.05 21.02 1.91
N LYS A 106 20.27 20.92 2.99
CA LYS A 106 19.34 19.80 3.22
C LYS A 106 18.18 19.77 2.23
N GLN A 107 17.62 20.92 1.86
CA GLN A 107 16.56 21.01 0.84
C GLN A 107 17.11 20.66 -0.56
N LEU A 108 18.30 21.15 -0.91
CA LEU A 108 18.97 20.81 -2.17
C LEU A 108 19.26 19.30 -2.24
N GLN A 109 19.78 18.71 -1.17
CA GLN A 109 20.04 17.27 -1.10
C GLN A 109 18.75 16.44 -1.24
N ALA A 110 17.64 16.85 -0.61
CA ALA A 110 16.33 16.20 -0.78
C ALA A 110 15.80 16.32 -2.22
N ILE A 111 16.01 17.46 -2.88
CA ILE A 111 15.70 17.67 -4.29
C ILE A 111 16.51 16.73 -5.19
N GLU A 112 17.83 16.59 -4.95
CA GLU A 112 18.68 15.68 -5.72
C GLU A 112 18.31 14.20 -5.51
N PHE A 113 17.96 13.78 -4.29
CA PHE A 113 17.40 12.45 -4.05
C PHE A 113 16.12 12.21 -4.85
N ASN A 114 15.20 13.18 -4.88
CA ASN A 114 13.96 13.08 -5.65
C ASN A 114 14.20 13.12 -7.17
N LYS A 115 15.23 13.82 -7.66
CA LYS A 115 15.68 13.76 -9.06
C LYS A 115 16.21 12.37 -9.42
N ALA A 116 16.99 11.74 -8.54
CA ALA A 116 17.48 10.36 -8.75
C ALA A 116 16.32 9.35 -8.78
N LEU A 117 15.36 9.46 -7.84
CA LEU A 117 14.15 8.63 -7.82
C LEU A 117 13.27 8.87 -9.07
N LEU A 118 13.10 10.12 -9.52
CA LEU A 118 12.36 10.38 -10.76
C LEU A 118 13.08 9.81 -11.98
N ALA A 119 14.42 9.89 -12.04
CA ALA A 119 15.20 9.26 -13.11
C ALA A 119 15.02 7.73 -13.12
N MET A 120 14.90 7.10 -11.95
CA MET A 120 14.50 5.69 -11.84
C MET A 120 13.08 5.46 -12.38
N TYR A 121 12.08 6.24 -11.95
CA TYR A 121 10.69 6.11 -12.41
C TYR A 121 10.53 6.35 -13.93
N THR A 122 11.25 7.31 -14.51
CA THR A 122 11.27 7.61 -15.96
C THR A 122 12.08 6.59 -16.79
N ASN A 123 12.64 5.55 -16.17
CA ASN A 123 13.52 4.55 -16.80
C ASN A 123 14.82 5.14 -17.38
N GLN A 124 15.32 6.25 -16.82
CA GLN A 124 16.57 6.91 -17.18
C GLN A 124 17.74 6.37 -16.33
N ALA A 125 18.05 5.08 -16.52
CA ALA A 125 19.00 4.31 -15.71
C ALA A 125 20.37 4.98 -15.49
N ASP A 126 21.00 5.49 -16.56
CA ASP A 126 22.32 6.15 -16.46
C ASP A 126 22.27 7.47 -15.71
N GLN A 127 21.17 8.20 -15.79
CA GLN A 127 20.97 9.44 -15.03
C GLN A 127 20.74 9.13 -13.55
N CYS A 128 19.95 8.10 -13.24
CA CYS A 128 19.77 7.60 -11.88
C CYS A 128 21.11 7.20 -11.23
N ARG A 129 21.92 6.40 -11.94
CA ARG A 129 23.28 6.03 -11.50
C ARG A 129 24.19 7.24 -11.25
N LYS A 130 24.26 8.18 -12.20
CA LYS A 130 25.10 9.39 -12.08
C LYS A 130 24.70 10.27 -10.89
N LEU A 131 23.41 10.52 -10.71
CA LEU A 131 22.91 11.32 -9.58
C LEU A 131 23.19 10.63 -8.24
N SER A 132 22.91 9.33 -8.14
CA SER A 132 23.15 8.56 -6.90
C SER A 132 24.65 8.45 -6.57
N ALA A 133 25.52 8.29 -7.57
CA ALA A 133 26.97 8.28 -7.36
C ALA A 133 27.51 9.66 -6.92
N SER A 134 27.00 10.75 -7.50
CA SER A 134 27.31 12.11 -7.06
C SER A 134 26.89 12.32 -5.59
N LEU A 135 25.67 11.92 -5.23
CA LEU A 135 25.16 11.99 -3.86
C LEU A 135 26.00 11.16 -2.88
N GLN A 136 26.44 9.95 -3.27
CA GLN A 136 27.34 9.14 -2.43
C GLN A 136 28.70 9.82 -2.25
N SER A 137 29.28 10.42 -3.31
CA SER A 137 30.57 11.12 -3.22
C SER A 137 30.54 12.35 -2.29
N GLN A 138 29.37 13.00 -2.16
CA GLN A 138 29.14 14.12 -1.25
C GLN A 138 28.89 13.68 0.20
N SER A 139 28.49 12.42 0.42
CA SER A 139 28.18 11.87 1.74
C SER A 139 28.39 10.35 1.75
N PRO A 140 29.63 9.86 1.88
CA PRO A 140 29.96 8.44 1.71
C PRO A 140 29.21 7.50 2.66
N GLU A 141 28.88 7.95 3.87
CA GLU A 141 28.14 7.16 4.87
C GLU A 141 26.62 7.17 4.66
N HIS A 142 26.09 7.95 3.71
CA HIS A 142 24.65 8.09 3.53
C HIS A 142 24.04 6.84 2.88
N LEU A 143 22.97 6.31 3.47
CA LEU A 143 22.30 5.08 3.01
C LEU A 143 21.51 5.24 1.71
N LEU A 144 20.68 6.29 1.60
CA LEU A 144 19.74 6.47 0.47
C LEU A 144 20.34 6.36 -0.94
N PRO A 145 21.53 6.91 -1.30
CA PRO A 145 22.03 6.79 -2.67
C PRO A 145 22.42 5.34 -3.01
N VAL A 146 22.99 4.57 -2.07
CA VAL A 146 23.24 3.13 -2.21
C VAL A 146 21.94 2.36 -2.44
N LEU A 147 20.91 2.65 -1.63
CA LEU A 147 19.58 2.02 -1.75
C LEU A 147 18.93 2.31 -3.12
N ILE A 148 19.07 3.54 -3.65
CA ILE A 148 18.60 3.90 -5.00
C ILE A 148 19.37 3.14 -6.08
N GLN A 149 20.69 2.99 -5.95
CA GLN A 149 21.51 2.19 -6.89
C GLN A 149 21.10 0.71 -6.85
N ALA A 150 20.90 0.13 -5.67
CA ALA A 150 20.43 -1.25 -5.50
C ALA A 150 19.03 -1.46 -6.09
N ALA A 151 18.11 -0.50 -5.89
CA ALA A 151 16.78 -0.52 -6.48
C ALA A 151 16.81 -0.43 -8.02
N GLN A 152 17.67 0.42 -8.59
CA GLN A 152 17.88 0.52 -10.04
C GLN A 152 18.43 -0.81 -10.61
N LEU A 153 19.42 -1.42 -9.96
CA LEU A 153 19.93 -2.75 -10.34
C LEU A 153 18.86 -3.84 -10.26
N CYS A 154 17.96 -3.79 -9.28
CA CYS A 154 16.83 -4.71 -9.18
C CYS A 154 15.82 -4.52 -10.32
N ARG A 155 15.53 -3.29 -10.73
CA ARG A 155 14.69 -3.01 -11.92
C ARG A 155 15.31 -3.53 -13.21
N GLU A 156 16.64 -3.53 -13.29
CA GLU A 156 17.42 -4.13 -14.39
C GLU A 156 17.56 -5.66 -14.28
N LYS A 157 16.89 -6.30 -13.30
CA LYS A 157 16.98 -7.75 -12.99
C LYS A 157 18.38 -8.21 -12.54
N GLN A 158 19.30 -7.28 -12.25
CA GLN A 158 20.68 -7.55 -11.81
C GLN A 158 20.75 -7.77 -10.29
N HIS A 159 19.87 -8.62 -9.75
CA HIS A 159 19.69 -8.83 -8.31
C HIS A 159 20.96 -9.27 -7.58
N ALA A 160 21.83 -10.09 -8.21
CA ALA A 160 23.10 -10.51 -7.62
C ALA A 160 24.03 -9.32 -7.37
N LYS A 161 24.13 -8.38 -8.33
CA LYS A 161 24.93 -7.16 -8.18
C LYS A 161 24.33 -6.20 -7.16
N ALA A 162 23.00 -6.11 -7.08
CA ALA A 162 22.32 -5.31 -6.06
C ALA A 162 22.64 -5.83 -4.64
N VAL A 163 22.64 -7.15 -4.43
CA VAL A 163 23.02 -7.77 -3.16
C VAL A 163 24.50 -7.59 -2.85
N GLY A 164 25.39 -7.72 -3.85
CA GLY A 164 26.82 -7.43 -3.69
C GLY A 164 27.09 -5.99 -3.27
N LEU A 165 26.54 -5.02 -4.00
CA LEU A 165 26.67 -3.59 -3.69
C LEU A 165 26.13 -3.21 -2.30
N LEU A 166 25.08 -3.89 -1.82
CA LEU A 166 24.59 -3.72 -0.45
C LEU A 166 25.57 -4.35 0.56
N GLN A 167 26.05 -5.57 0.32
CA GLN A 167 27.02 -6.24 1.20
C GLN A 167 28.32 -5.44 1.32
N ASP A 168 28.91 -5.03 0.19
CA ASP A 168 30.14 -4.23 0.12
C ASP A 168 30.00 -2.93 0.95
N PHE A 169 28.81 -2.31 0.95
CA PHE A 169 28.52 -1.10 1.71
C PHE A 169 28.30 -1.38 3.21
N ALA A 170 27.70 -2.52 3.57
CA ALA A 170 27.56 -2.95 4.96
C ALA A 170 28.91 -3.26 5.61
N ASP A 171 29.82 -3.88 4.85
CA ASP A 171 31.16 -4.24 5.31
C ASP A 171 32.05 -2.99 5.49
N GLN A 172 31.86 -1.96 4.65
CA GLN A 172 32.53 -0.66 4.78
C GLN A 172 31.94 0.24 5.87
N HIS A 173 30.64 0.11 6.18
CA HIS A 173 29.94 0.97 7.15
C HIS A 173 29.15 0.14 8.18
N PRO A 174 29.82 -0.43 9.20
CA PRO A 174 29.18 -1.30 10.20
C PRO A 174 27.97 -0.68 10.91
N ALA A 175 27.99 0.63 11.19
CA ALA A 175 26.87 1.35 11.80
C ALA A 175 25.57 1.29 10.98
N ASN A 176 25.69 1.13 9.66
CA ASN A 176 24.56 1.02 8.73
C ASN A 176 24.20 -0.45 8.42
N ALA A 177 25.03 -1.42 8.82
CA ALA A 177 24.93 -2.81 8.40
C ALA A 177 23.59 -3.47 8.79
N ALA A 178 23.00 -3.11 9.92
CA ALA A 178 21.69 -3.62 10.34
C ALA A 178 20.56 -3.22 9.34
N GLU A 179 20.47 -1.95 8.95
CA GLU A 179 19.46 -1.47 7.99
C GLU A 179 19.67 -2.06 6.58
N ILE A 180 20.94 -2.27 6.20
CA ILE A 180 21.30 -2.88 4.92
C ILE A 180 20.92 -4.37 4.91
N LYS A 181 21.24 -5.12 5.98
CA LYS A 181 20.84 -6.54 6.13
C LYS A 181 19.32 -6.69 6.13
N LEU A 182 18.56 -5.78 6.77
CA LEU A 182 17.10 -5.74 6.68
C LEU A 182 16.63 -5.56 5.22
N THR A 183 17.24 -4.63 4.48
CA THR A 183 16.94 -4.39 3.05
C THR A 183 17.27 -5.63 2.19
N MET A 184 18.41 -6.28 2.43
CA MET A 184 18.81 -7.51 1.73
C MET A 184 17.83 -8.66 2.02
N ALA A 185 17.38 -8.81 3.27
CA ALA A 185 16.36 -9.78 3.64
C ALA A 185 15.02 -9.50 2.93
N GLN A 186 14.55 -8.24 2.91
CA GLN A 186 13.35 -7.84 2.18
C GLN A 186 13.47 -8.16 0.68
N LEU A 187 14.64 -7.92 0.08
CA LEU A 187 14.93 -8.27 -1.31
C LEU A 187 14.94 -9.79 -1.55
N LYS A 188 15.36 -10.61 -0.57
CA LYS A 188 15.28 -12.07 -0.65
C LYS A 188 13.86 -12.61 -0.50
N ILE A 189 13.03 -12.00 0.37
CA ILE A 189 11.59 -12.29 0.47
C ILE A 189 10.90 -11.98 -0.86
N ALA A 190 11.18 -10.82 -1.47
CA ALA A 190 10.64 -10.45 -2.79
C ALA A 190 11.10 -11.37 -3.94
N GLN A 191 12.19 -12.13 -3.75
CA GLN A 191 12.68 -13.17 -4.68
C GLN A 191 12.09 -14.57 -4.38
N GLY A 192 11.21 -14.71 -3.39
CA GLY A 192 10.71 -16.00 -2.91
C GLY A 192 11.75 -16.85 -2.17
N SER A 193 12.91 -16.29 -1.82
CA SER A 193 13.99 -16.99 -1.11
C SER A 193 13.87 -16.78 0.41
N VAL A 194 12.77 -17.23 1.00
CA VAL A 194 12.41 -16.99 2.42
C VAL A 194 13.50 -17.53 3.37
N THR A 195 13.96 -18.76 3.17
CA THR A 195 15.05 -19.38 3.96
C THR A 195 16.31 -18.50 4.03
N LYS A 196 16.74 -17.94 2.89
CA LYS A 196 17.90 -17.02 2.83
C LYS A 196 17.63 -15.69 3.53
N ALA A 197 16.39 -15.21 3.51
CA ALA A 197 16.00 -14.03 4.28
C ALA A 197 16.08 -14.29 5.79
N CYS A 198 15.58 -15.44 6.26
CA CYS A 198 15.70 -15.86 7.67
C CYS A 198 17.16 -15.93 8.13
N MET A 199 18.07 -16.49 7.30
CA MET A 199 19.50 -16.51 7.61
C MET A 199 20.09 -15.10 7.76
N ILE A 200 19.77 -14.18 6.84
CA ILE A 200 20.25 -12.79 6.91
C ILE A 200 19.71 -12.10 8.17
N LEU A 201 18.43 -12.29 8.50
CA LEU A 201 17.79 -11.69 9.67
C LEU A 201 18.34 -12.23 10.99
N ARG A 202 18.61 -13.54 11.09
CA ARG A 202 19.32 -14.14 12.24
C ARG A 202 20.75 -13.58 12.40
N SER A 203 21.38 -13.06 11.34
CA SER A 203 22.71 -12.43 11.40
C SER A 203 22.73 -10.98 11.92
N ILE A 204 21.59 -10.47 12.43
CA ILE A 204 21.46 -9.12 13.01
C ILE A 204 21.27 -9.24 14.52
N GLU A 205 22.39 -9.43 15.24
CA GLU A 205 22.44 -9.65 16.69
C GLU A 205 21.66 -8.58 17.49
N GLU A 206 21.83 -7.30 17.12
CA GLU A 206 21.13 -6.15 17.74
C GLU A 206 19.59 -6.23 17.71
N LEU A 207 19.04 -6.99 16.77
CA LEU A 207 17.60 -7.13 16.56
C LEU A 207 17.07 -8.52 16.91
N GLN A 208 17.93 -9.53 17.08
CA GLN A 208 17.59 -10.95 17.19
C GLN A 208 16.44 -11.23 18.17
N HIS A 209 16.51 -10.67 19.38
CA HIS A 209 15.51 -10.90 20.42
C HIS A 209 14.37 -9.86 20.45
N LYS A 210 14.37 -8.83 19.59
CA LYS A 210 13.30 -7.83 19.57
C LYS A 210 11.99 -8.48 19.08
N PRO A 211 10.82 -8.25 19.72
CA PRO A 211 9.57 -8.93 19.36
C PRO A 211 9.16 -8.81 17.89
N GLY A 212 9.49 -7.68 17.23
CA GLY A 212 9.25 -7.51 15.79
C GLY A 212 10.08 -8.47 14.91
N MET A 213 11.34 -8.74 15.28
CA MET A 213 12.20 -9.69 14.58
C MET A 213 11.74 -11.13 14.83
N VAL A 214 11.44 -11.46 16.08
CA VAL A 214 10.88 -12.77 16.49
C VAL A 214 9.59 -13.06 15.71
N SER A 215 8.65 -12.11 15.70
CA SER A 215 7.39 -12.23 14.96
C SER A 215 7.61 -12.43 13.46
N ALA A 216 8.52 -11.66 12.84
CA ALA A 216 8.84 -11.82 11.42
C ALA A 216 9.45 -13.20 11.11
N LEU A 217 10.45 -13.63 11.88
CA LEU A 217 11.10 -14.94 11.74
C LEU A 217 10.10 -16.09 11.93
N VAL A 218 9.32 -16.09 13.00
CA VAL A 218 8.26 -17.09 13.25
C VAL A 218 7.27 -17.12 12.09
N THR A 219 6.81 -15.97 11.60
CA THR A 219 5.88 -15.90 10.46
C THR A 219 6.48 -16.51 9.19
N MET A 220 7.76 -16.25 8.91
CA MET A 220 8.44 -16.81 7.74
C MET A 220 8.72 -18.30 7.87
N TYR A 221 9.16 -18.79 9.03
CA TYR A 221 9.33 -20.22 9.27
C TYR A 221 7.99 -20.99 9.20
N SER A 222 6.91 -20.38 9.69
CA SER A 222 5.55 -20.93 9.55
C SER A 222 5.09 -21.04 8.09
N HIS A 223 5.50 -20.09 7.24
CA HIS A 223 5.21 -20.12 5.79
C HIS A 223 5.96 -21.26 5.08
N GLU A 224 7.19 -21.55 5.50
CA GLU A 224 7.99 -22.67 4.97
C GLU A 224 7.68 -24.02 5.67
N GLU A 225 6.64 -24.08 6.51
CA GLU A 225 6.25 -25.23 7.35
C GLU A 225 7.32 -25.72 8.34
N ASP A 226 8.39 -24.94 8.55
CA ASP A 226 9.49 -25.23 9.49
C ASP A 226 9.11 -24.80 10.92
N ILE A 227 8.21 -25.59 11.52
CA ILE A 227 7.66 -25.33 12.85
C ILE A 227 8.74 -25.41 13.94
N ASP A 228 9.74 -26.27 13.76
CA ASP A 228 10.79 -26.48 14.75
C ASP A 228 11.76 -25.29 14.81
N SER A 229 12.16 -24.71 13.66
CA SER A 229 12.90 -23.44 13.65
C SER A 229 12.09 -22.26 14.19
N ALA A 230 10.76 -22.25 14.01
CA ALA A 230 9.89 -21.22 14.61
C ALA A 230 9.85 -21.32 16.14
N ILE A 231 9.75 -22.55 16.69
CA ILE A 231 9.81 -22.81 18.13
C ILE A 231 11.20 -22.45 18.68
N GLU A 232 12.29 -22.77 17.97
CA GLU A 232 13.64 -22.41 18.37
C GLU A 232 13.80 -20.88 18.57
N VAL A 233 13.29 -20.07 17.64
CA VAL A 233 13.33 -18.59 17.74
C VAL A 233 12.57 -18.09 18.98
N PHE A 234 11.40 -18.68 19.27
CA PHE A 234 10.68 -18.36 20.51
C PHE A 234 11.49 -18.73 21.76
N THR A 235 12.05 -19.94 21.82
CA THR A 235 12.85 -20.42 22.96
C THR A 235 14.07 -19.53 23.21
N GLN A 236 14.83 -19.19 22.17
CA GLN A 236 15.98 -18.27 22.28
C GLN A 236 15.58 -16.89 22.80
N ALA A 237 14.48 -16.31 22.29
CA ALA A 237 13.99 -15.01 22.74
C ALA A 237 13.49 -15.06 24.19
N ILE A 238 12.72 -16.09 24.57
CA ILE A 238 12.21 -16.28 25.94
C ILE A 238 13.37 -16.40 26.93
N GLN A 239 14.38 -17.24 26.62
CA GLN A 239 15.55 -17.44 27.46
C GLN A 239 16.37 -16.15 27.64
N TRP A 240 16.60 -15.39 26.55
CA TRP A 240 17.28 -14.10 26.63
C TRP A 240 16.54 -13.12 27.55
N TYR A 241 15.22 -13.00 27.37
CA TYR A 241 14.39 -12.14 28.24
C TYR A 241 14.33 -12.64 29.69
N GLN A 242 14.37 -13.95 29.94
CA GLN A 242 14.41 -14.53 31.29
C GLN A 242 15.69 -14.13 32.03
N GLN A 243 16.82 -14.06 31.33
CA GLN A 243 18.12 -13.67 31.88
C GLN A 243 18.24 -12.15 32.11
N HIS A 244 17.77 -11.33 31.15
CA HIS A 244 17.99 -9.88 31.18
C HIS A 244 16.84 -9.09 31.82
N GLN A 245 15.58 -9.50 31.62
CA GLN A 245 14.38 -8.78 32.04
C GLN A 245 13.23 -9.75 32.42
N PRO A 246 13.43 -10.61 33.44
CA PRO A 246 12.43 -11.58 33.87
C PRO A 246 11.13 -10.88 34.30
N LYS A 247 9.99 -11.53 34.02
CA LYS A 247 8.62 -11.03 34.30
C LYS A 247 8.26 -9.69 33.63
N SER A 248 9.07 -9.18 32.70
CA SER A 248 8.69 -8.02 31.88
C SER A 248 7.42 -8.33 31.06
N PRO A 249 6.58 -7.33 30.72
CA PRO A 249 5.38 -7.57 29.93
C PRO A 249 5.68 -8.18 28.55
N VAL A 250 6.85 -7.86 27.99
CA VAL A 250 7.34 -8.45 26.72
C VAL A 250 7.66 -9.93 26.89
N HIS A 251 8.41 -10.31 27.94
CA HIS A 251 8.72 -11.71 28.24
C HIS A 251 7.46 -12.57 28.41
N LEU A 252 6.50 -12.07 29.22
CA LEU A 252 5.22 -12.74 29.46
C LEU A 252 4.38 -12.87 28.18
N SER A 253 4.41 -11.86 27.31
CA SER A 253 3.75 -11.91 26.00
C SER A 253 4.40 -12.91 25.06
N LEU A 254 5.73 -13.03 25.06
CA LEU A 254 6.46 -14.00 24.23
C LEU A 254 6.17 -15.44 24.65
N ILE A 255 6.13 -15.74 25.96
CA ILE A 255 5.74 -17.07 26.47
C ILE A 255 4.31 -17.41 26.02
N ARG A 256 3.37 -16.46 26.16
CA ARG A 256 1.98 -16.68 25.73
C ARG A 256 1.85 -16.95 24.23
N GLU A 257 2.54 -16.19 23.39
CA GLU A 257 2.48 -16.41 21.94
C GLU A 257 3.21 -17.68 21.50
N ALA A 258 4.32 -18.05 22.16
CA ALA A 258 4.98 -19.33 21.93
C ALA A 258 4.05 -20.51 22.28
N ALA A 259 3.32 -20.44 23.39
CA ALA A 259 2.33 -21.45 23.77
C ALA A 259 1.16 -21.49 22.77
N ASN A 260 0.60 -20.34 22.38
CA ASN A 260 -0.43 -20.26 21.33
C ASN A 260 0.03 -20.90 20.02
N PHE A 261 1.29 -20.65 19.63
CA PHE A 261 1.90 -21.20 18.42
C PHE A 261 2.04 -22.73 18.51
N LYS A 262 2.63 -23.23 19.60
CA LYS A 262 2.75 -24.66 19.89
C LYS A 262 1.39 -25.37 19.92
N LEU A 263 0.33 -24.76 20.47
CA LEU A 263 -1.03 -25.31 20.43
C LEU A 263 -1.58 -25.43 19.01
N LYS A 264 -1.43 -24.40 18.18
CA LYS A 264 -1.87 -24.40 16.77
C LYS A 264 -1.20 -25.50 15.96
N HIS A 265 0.09 -25.74 16.17
CA HIS A 265 0.87 -26.76 15.48
C HIS A 265 0.95 -28.12 16.22
N GLY A 266 0.06 -28.36 17.19
CA GLY A 266 -0.12 -29.68 17.83
C GLY A 266 0.94 -30.09 18.87
N ARG A 267 1.91 -29.23 19.19
CA ARG A 267 2.94 -29.41 20.24
C ARG A 267 2.35 -29.18 21.65
N LYS A 268 1.23 -29.87 21.95
CA LYS A 268 0.38 -29.64 23.14
C LYS A 268 1.13 -29.74 24.47
N LYS A 269 2.03 -30.72 24.62
CA LYS A 269 2.76 -30.97 25.89
C LYS A 269 3.69 -29.80 26.25
N GLU A 270 4.41 -29.26 25.28
CA GLU A 270 5.30 -28.11 25.46
C GLU A 270 4.48 -26.85 25.77
N ALA A 271 3.38 -26.63 25.05
CA ALA A 271 2.50 -25.48 25.32
C ALA A 271 1.91 -25.50 26.74
N ILE A 272 1.56 -26.68 27.26
CA ILE A 272 1.13 -26.84 28.66
C ILE A 272 2.25 -26.43 29.62
N SER A 273 3.49 -26.84 29.37
CA SER A 273 4.65 -26.46 30.19
C SER A 273 4.85 -24.93 30.22
N ASP A 274 4.81 -24.28 29.05
CA ASP A 274 4.93 -22.83 28.93
C ASP A 274 3.79 -22.09 29.68
N LEU A 275 2.55 -22.56 29.54
CA LEU A 275 1.37 -21.97 30.19
C LEU A 275 1.35 -22.22 31.71
N GLU A 276 1.86 -23.36 32.18
CA GLU A 276 2.06 -23.61 33.60
C GLU A 276 3.07 -22.65 34.21
N GLU A 277 4.22 -22.41 33.54
CA GLU A 277 5.20 -21.44 34.01
C GLU A 277 4.59 -20.05 34.04
N LEU A 278 3.88 -19.65 32.97
CA LEU A 278 3.21 -18.36 32.90
C LEU A 278 2.17 -18.16 34.01
N TRP A 279 1.39 -19.20 34.33
CA TRP A 279 0.41 -19.18 35.42
C TRP A 279 1.06 -19.19 36.81
N LYS A 280 2.14 -19.95 37.03
CA LYS A 280 2.94 -19.90 38.27
C LYS A 280 3.52 -18.50 38.52
N GLN A 281 3.95 -17.80 37.46
CA GLN A 281 4.45 -16.44 37.54
C GLN A 281 3.33 -15.41 37.79
N ASN A 282 2.13 -15.59 37.22
CA ASN A 282 0.97 -14.71 37.40
C ASN A 282 -0.35 -15.48 37.67
N PRO A 283 -0.58 -15.99 38.90
CA PRO A 283 -1.78 -16.80 39.21
C PRO A 283 -3.12 -16.04 39.09
N LYS A 284 -3.06 -14.70 39.04
CA LYS A 284 -4.22 -13.81 38.91
C LYS A 284 -4.72 -13.65 37.46
N ASP A 285 -3.98 -14.13 36.46
CA ASP A 285 -4.41 -13.97 35.06
C ASP A 285 -5.38 -15.08 34.62
N VAL A 286 -6.66 -14.72 34.57
CA VAL A 286 -7.77 -15.57 34.13
C VAL A 286 -7.61 -16.03 32.67
N HIS A 287 -6.96 -15.24 31.80
CA HIS A 287 -6.78 -15.62 30.40
C HIS A 287 -5.79 -16.78 30.25
N THR A 288 -4.65 -16.69 30.93
CA THR A 288 -3.66 -17.79 30.97
C THR A 288 -4.27 -19.04 31.62
N LEU A 289 -5.06 -18.91 32.68
CA LEU A 289 -5.76 -20.04 33.30
C LEU A 289 -6.76 -20.70 32.33
N ALA A 290 -7.55 -19.92 31.60
CA ALA A 290 -8.49 -20.45 30.60
C ALA A 290 -7.76 -21.15 29.43
N GLN A 291 -6.64 -20.57 28.95
CA GLN A 291 -5.78 -21.20 27.94
C GLN A 291 -5.17 -22.51 28.45
N LEU A 292 -4.69 -22.54 29.70
CA LEU A 292 -4.12 -23.73 30.32
C LEU A 292 -5.16 -24.86 30.48
N ILE A 293 -6.39 -24.53 30.91
CA ILE A 293 -7.51 -25.48 30.97
C ILE A 293 -7.86 -26.00 29.57
N SER A 294 -7.89 -25.15 28.55
CA SER A 294 -8.14 -25.55 27.15
C SER A 294 -7.00 -26.37 26.54
N ALA A 295 -5.77 -26.19 26.99
CA ALA A 295 -4.64 -27.02 26.59
C ALA A 295 -4.72 -28.39 27.28
N TYR A 296 -5.03 -28.39 28.57
CA TYR A 296 -5.18 -29.62 29.36
C TYR A 296 -6.35 -30.49 28.92
N SER A 297 -7.50 -29.93 28.56
CA SER A 297 -8.65 -30.73 28.09
C SER A 297 -8.34 -31.59 26.85
N LEU A 298 -7.29 -31.24 26.09
CA LEU A 298 -6.81 -31.97 24.91
C LEU A 298 -5.75 -33.05 25.21
N VAL A 299 -5.34 -33.23 26.47
CA VAL A 299 -4.24 -34.12 26.91
C VAL A 299 -4.57 -34.88 28.20
N ASP A 300 -5.07 -34.19 29.23
CA ASP A 300 -5.42 -34.70 30.56
C ASP A 300 -6.68 -33.94 31.08
N PRO A 301 -7.89 -34.52 30.90
CA PRO A 301 -9.13 -33.86 31.25
C PRO A 301 -9.36 -33.77 32.76
N ASP A 302 -8.67 -34.56 33.59
CA ASP A 302 -8.87 -34.55 35.03
C ASP A 302 -8.09 -33.40 35.69
N LYS A 303 -6.87 -33.10 35.21
CA LYS A 303 -6.18 -31.85 35.57
C LYS A 303 -6.96 -30.62 35.13
N ALA A 304 -7.61 -30.64 33.97
CA ALA A 304 -8.48 -29.55 33.52
C ALA A 304 -9.62 -29.28 34.51
N LYS A 305 -10.27 -30.32 35.06
CA LYS A 305 -11.33 -30.21 36.10
C LYS A 305 -10.83 -29.69 37.44
N VAL A 306 -9.57 -29.94 37.79
CA VAL A 306 -8.96 -29.38 39.01
C VAL A 306 -8.70 -27.89 38.81
N LEU A 307 -8.07 -27.51 37.69
CA LEU A 307 -7.76 -26.12 37.36
C LEU A 307 -9.01 -25.26 37.15
N SER A 308 -10.10 -25.81 36.60
CA SER A 308 -11.36 -25.08 36.41
C SER A 308 -12.00 -24.57 37.70
N LYS A 309 -11.66 -25.14 38.87
CA LYS A 309 -12.11 -24.65 40.19
C LYS A 309 -11.48 -23.30 40.58
N HIS A 310 -10.40 -22.90 39.92
CA HIS A 310 -9.74 -21.60 40.13
C HIS A 310 -10.28 -20.49 39.24
N LEU A 311 -11.22 -20.79 38.32
CA LEU A 311 -11.89 -19.76 37.53
C LEU A 311 -12.86 -18.94 38.42
N PRO A 312 -13.01 -17.63 38.19
CA PRO A 312 -13.99 -16.82 38.90
C PRO A 312 -15.42 -17.33 38.65
N SER A 313 -16.26 -17.35 39.69
CA SER A 313 -17.67 -17.77 39.57
C SER A 313 -18.42 -16.92 38.55
N SER A 314 -19.38 -17.52 37.84
CA SER A 314 -20.29 -16.84 36.90
C SER A 314 -20.90 -15.57 37.49
N ASP A 315 -21.22 -15.61 38.78
CA ASP A 315 -21.90 -14.52 39.49
C ASP A 315 -21.00 -13.29 39.63
N THR A 316 -19.68 -13.49 39.66
CA THR A 316 -18.67 -12.40 39.68
C THR A 316 -18.38 -11.83 38.29
N MET A 317 -18.68 -12.59 37.23
CA MET A 317 -18.58 -12.15 35.83
C MET A 317 -19.91 -11.69 35.25
N SER A 318 -20.94 -11.52 36.10
CA SER A 318 -22.17 -10.81 35.76
C SER A 318 -21.90 -9.31 35.57
N LEU A 319 -21.30 -8.98 34.41
CA LEU A 319 -21.49 -7.67 33.81
C LEU A 319 -22.99 -7.36 33.89
N LYS A 320 -23.36 -6.17 34.37
CA LYS A 320 -24.76 -5.70 34.38
C LYS A 320 -25.22 -5.36 32.96
N VAL A 321 -25.21 -6.37 32.09
CA VAL A 321 -25.78 -6.34 30.75
C VAL A 321 -27.26 -6.58 30.94
N ASP A 322 -28.00 -5.48 30.87
CA ASP A 322 -29.45 -5.53 30.71
C ASP A 322 -29.73 -6.18 29.34
N VAL A 323 -30.09 -7.47 29.38
CA VAL A 323 -30.35 -8.28 28.19
C VAL A 323 -31.54 -7.73 27.41
N ASP A 324 -32.59 -7.30 28.11
CA ASP A 324 -33.74 -6.63 27.49
C ASP A 324 -33.32 -5.32 26.81
N ALA A 325 -32.47 -4.51 27.44
CA ALA A 325 -31.96 -3.29 26.80
C ALA A 325 -31.03 -3.58 25.61
N LEU A 326 -30.28 -4.68 25.61
CA LEU A 326 -29.41 -5.06 24.49
C LEU A 326 -30.21 -5.62 23.31
N GLU A 327 -31.22 -6.47 23.58
CA GLU A 327 -32.13 -7.02 22.55
C GLU A 327 -33.06 -5.94 21.97
N ASN A 328 -33.48 -4.97 22.79
CA ASN A 328 -34.23 -3.79 22.31
C ASN A 328 -33.31 -2.66 21.82
N SER A 329 -31.99 -2.78 21.98
CA SER A 329 -31.06 -1.82 21.39
C SER A 329 -31.15 -1.92 19.88
N HIS A 330 -31.34 -0.77 19.22
CA HIS A 330 -31.19 -0.72 17.78
C HIS A 330 -29.69 -0.87 17.53
N GLY A 331 -29.27 -2.08 17.11
CA GLY A 331 -27.87 -2.37 16.79
C GLY A 331 -27.28 -1.37 15.80
N ALA A 332 -25.97 -1.45 15.53
CA ALA A 332 -25.18 -0.42 14.86
C ALA A 332 -25.51 -0.13 13.36
N THR A 333 -26.75 -0.29 12.92
CA THR A 333 -27.31 0.29 11.70
C THR A 333 -27.36 1.82 11.79
N TYR A 334 -26.22 2.44 11.47
CA TYR A 334 -26.10 3.75 10.82
C TYR A 334 -27.17 4.79 11.21
N VAL A 335 -27.01 5.42 12.38
CA VAL A 335 -27.81 6.60 12.75
C VAL A 335 -27.43 7.78 11.86
N ARG A 336 -28.05 7.87 10.68
CA ARG A 336 -28.12 9.11 9.90
C ARG A 336 -28.85 10.13 10.77
N LYS A 337 -28.09 11.00 11.46
CA LYS A 337 -28.63 12.18 12.15
C LYS A 337 -29.44 13.03 11.17
N LYS A 338 -30.76 12.87 11.17
CA LYS A 338 -31.67 13.97 10.88
C LYS A 338 -31.93 14.70 12.18
N ALA A 339 -31.47 15.94 12.28
CA ALA A 339 -31.79 16.81 13.40
C ALA A 339 -33.31 17.03 13.42
N ALA A 340 -33.97 16.46 14.44
CA ALA A 340 -35.35 16.78 14.77
C ALA A 340 -35.35 17.92 15.79
N LYS A 341 -36.18 18.93 15.53
CA LYS A 341 -36.19 20.23 16.18
C LYS A 341 -36.70 20.12 17.63
N LEU A 342 -36.07 20.85 18.55
CA LEU A 342 -36.49 20.98 19.95
C LEU A 342 -37.84 21.72 20.04
N THR A 343 -38.78 21.18 20.84
CA THR A 343 -39.93 21.92 21.40
C THR A 343 -40.43 21.28 22.71
N GLY A 344 -40.38 22.05 23.81
CA GLY A 344 -41.52 22.22 24.74
C GLY A 344 -41.82 21.15 25.81
N ASP A 345 -41.35 21.44 27.03
CA ASP A 345 -41.96 21.25 28.36
C ASP A 345 -42.77 19.98 28.80
N ASN A 346 -42.27 19.40 29.90
CA ASN A 346 -42.93 19.19 31.19
C ASN A 346 -44.44 18.83 31.28
N GLN A 347 -44.75 17.64 31.81
CA GLN A 347 -45.19 17.47 33.22
C GLN A 347 -45.40 15.97 33.59
N GLN A 348 -45.34 15.69 34.89
CA GLN A 348 -45.57 14.36 35.49
C GLN A 348 -47.07 14.02 35.58
N LYS A 349 -47.42 12.72 35.53
CA LYS A 349 -48.56 12.16 36.28
C LYS A 349 -48.45 10.64 36.46
N GLU A 350 -49.19 10.14 37.45
CA GLU A 350 -48.96 8.87 38.14
C GLU A 350 -49.55 7.61 37.48
N GLN A 351 -49.37 6.50 38.20
CA GLN A 351 -49.71 5.11 37.91
C GLN A 351 -51.21 4.87 37.60
N GLY A 352 -51.52 3.81 36.84
CA GLY A 352 -52.91 3.32 36.71
C GLY A 352 -53.17 2.30 35.59
N GLN A 353 -53.00 1.01 35.91
CA GLN A 353 -53.70 -0.17 35.35
C GLN A 353 -54.02 -0.26 33.82
N GLY A 354 -53.34 -1.21 33.17
CA GLY A 354 -53.96 -2.25 32.33
C GLY A 354 -54.95 -1.89 31.21
N GLU A 355 -54.45 -1.72 29.97
CA GLU A 355 -55.23 -2.02 28.76
C GLU A 355 -54.45 -2.89 27.75
N VAL A 356 -55.17 -3.81 27.11
CA VAL A 356 -54.64 -4.78 26.14
C VAL A 356 -54.14 -4.07 24.87
N LYS A 357 -52.88 -4.28 24.49
CA LYS A 357 -52.27 -3.73 23.26
C LYS A 357 -52.98 -4.25 22.00
N LYS A 358 -53.98 -3.51 21.52
CA LYS A 358 -54.65 -3.72 20.22
C LYS A 358 -53.60 -3.73 19.09
N LYS A 359 -53.40 -4.88 18.43
CA LYS A 359 -52.53 -5.01 17.24
C LYS A 359 -53.01 -4.04 16.15
N LYS A 360 -52.21 -3.01 15.83
CA LYS A 360 -52.53 -2.05 14.75
C LYS A 360 -52.68 -2.80 13.42
N LYS A 361 -53.90 -2.86 12.87
CA LYS A 361 -54.15 -3.39 11.53
C LYS A 361 -53.27 -2.64 10.51
N LYS A 362 -52.47 -3.35 9.71
CA LYS A 362 -51.73 -2.74 8.60
C LYS A 362 -52.74 -2.12 7.63
N LYS A 363 -52.72 -0.80 7.47
CA LYS A 363 -53.54 -0.11 6.45
C LYS A 363 -53.10 -0.64 5.08
N LYS A 364 -54.03 -1.14 4.26
CA LYS A 364 -53.73 -1.45 2.86
C LYS A 364 -53.37 -0.13 2.16
N GLY A 365 -52.30 -0.14 1.37
CA GLY A 365 -51.87 1.05 0.62
C GLY A 365 -52.98 1.53 -0.32
N LYS A 366 -53.10 2.84 -0.53
CA LYS A 366 -54.09 3.39 -1.46
C LYS A 366 -53.90 2.77 -2.85
N LEU A 367 -54.99 2.25 -3.41
CA LEU A 367 -55.03 1.82 -4.81
C LEU A 367 -54.69 3.02 -5.73
N PRO A 368 -54.08 2.78 -6.91
CA PRO A 368 -53.87 3.82 -7.91
C PRO A 368 -55.20 4.49 -8.29
N LYS A 369 -55.16 5.79 -8.63
CA LYS A 369 -56.35 6.59 -8.99
C LYS A 369 -57.17 6.07 -10.18
N ASN A 370 -56.65 5.09 -10.93
CA ASN A 370 -57.24 4.57 -12.18
C ASN A 370 -57.42 3.04 -12.12
N TYR A 371 -57.98 2.54 -11.00
CA TYR A 371 -58.26 1.12 -10.79
C TYR A 371 -59.70 0.80 -11.24
N ASP A 372 -59.83 0.03 -12.33
CA ASP A 372 -61.10 -0.58 -12.73
C ASP A 372 -61.21 -1.98 -12.10
N PRO A 373 -62.22 -2.25 -11.25
CA PRO A 373 -62.39 -3.56 -10.61
C PRO A 373 -62.73 -4.72 -11.57
N LYS A 374 -63.07 -4.46 -12.83
CA LYS A 374 -63.38 -5.50 -13.84
C LYS A 374 -62.15 -6.01 -14.60
N VAL A 375 -60.99 -5.35 -14.47
CA VAL A 375 -59.77 -5.72 -15.18
C VAL A 375 -58.77 -6.32 -14.20
N THR A 376 -58.30 -7.55 -14.46
CA THR A 376 -57.26 -8.18 -13.65
C THR A 376 -55.95 -7.37 -13.76
N PRO A 377 -55.34 -6.96 -12.63
CA PRO A 377 -54.07 -6.23 -12.68
C PRO A 377 -52.96 -7.06 -13.34
N ASP A 378 -52.15 -6.39 -14.16
CA ASP A 378 -50.97 -6.95 -14.85
C ASP A 378 -50.15 -7.92 -13.96
N PRO A 379 -50.07 -9.22 -14.30
CA PRO A 379 -49.32 -10.22 -13.55
C PRO A 379 -47.82 -9.93 -13.44
N GLU A 380 -47.25 -9.20 -14.41
CA GLU A 380 -45.82 -8.85 -14.46
C GLU A 380 -45.52 -7.54 -13.70
N ARG A 381 -46.51 -6.97 -13.01
CA ARG A 381 -46.38 -5.68 -12.32
C ARG A 381 -45.36 -5.67 -11.17
N TRP A 382 -44.99 -6.84 -10.64
CA TRP A 382 -43.94 -6.98 -9.62
C TRP A 382 -42.53 -7.07 -10.21
N LEU A 383 -42.39 -7.38 -11.51
CA LEU A 383 -41.10 -7.48 -12.18
C LEU A 383 -40.51 -6.08 -12.49
N PRO A 384 -39.17 -5.93 -12.49
CA PRO A 384 -38.49 -4.76 -13.04
C PRO A 384 -38.99 -4.42 -14.45
N MET A 385 -39.12 -3.13 -14.76
CA MET A 385 -39.76 -2.67 -16.01
C MET A 385 -39.13 -3.27 -17.28
N ARG A 386 -37.83 -3.61 -17.26
CA ARG A 386 -37.10 -4.21 -18.40
C ARG A 386 -37.43 -5.69 -18.67
N GLU A 387 -37.95 -6.39 -17.67
CA GLU A 387 -38.20 -7.84 -17.70
C GLU A 387 -39.66 -8.17 -18.03
N ARG A 388 -40.48 -7.14 -18.31
CA ARG A 388 -41.89 -7.30 -18.68
C ARG A 388 -42.01 -7.61 -20.16
N SER A 389 -42.88 -8.54 -20.51
CA SER A 389 -43.19 -9.00 -21.87
C SER A 389 -43.50 -7.87 -22.86
N TYR A 390 -44.15 -6.78 -22.39
CA TYR A 390 -44.47 -5.61 -23.20
C TYR A 390 -43.36 -4.55 -23.26
N TYR A 391 -42.23 -4.73 -22.57
CA TYR A 391 -41.10 -3.78 -22.60
C TYR A 391 -40.33 -3.86 -23.92
N ARG A 392 -40.72 -3.01 -24.88
CA ARG A 392 -39.90 -2.75 -26.07
C ARG A 392 -38.98 -1.56 -25.81
N GLY A 393 -37.72 -1.86 -25.50
CA GLY A 393 -36.67 -0.85 -25.30
C GLY A 393 -36.55 0.11 -26.50
N ARG A 394 -36.13 1.36 -26.25
CA ARG A 394 -36.01 2.40 -27.28
C ARG A 394 -35.13 1.94 -28.45
N LYS A 395 -35.74 1.76 -29.63
CA LYS A 395 -35.01 1.59 -30.90
C LYS A 395 -34.11 2.81 -31.14
N LYS A 396 -32.80 2.60 -31.15
CA LYS A 396 -31.81 3.60 -31.60
C LYS A 396 -31.98 3.77 -33.12
N GLY A 397 -32.45 4.93 -33.56
CA GLY A 397 -32.86 5.16 -34.95
C GLY A 397 -31.70 5.09 -35.95
N LYS A 398 -31.87 4.34 -37.04
CA LYS A 398 -30.99 4.37 -38.22
C LYS A 398 -31.16 5.68 -38.99
N LYS A 399 -30.30 6.69 -38.79
CA LYS A 399 -30.03 7.73 -39.81
C LYS A 399 -28.77 8.58 -39.51
N LYS A 400 -27.57 8.02 -39.77
CA LYS A 400 -26.38 8.79 -40.23
C LYS A 400 -25.27 7.86 -40.73
N ASP A 401 -25.47 7.29 -41.91
CA ASP A 401 -24.41 6.71 -42.76
C ASP A 401 -24.39 7.48 -44.08
N GLN A 402 -23.25 7.40 -44.79
CA GLN A 402 -22.75 8.35 -45.81
C GLN A 402 -22.15 9.62 -45.17
N VAL A 403 -20.89 10.02 -45.39
CA VAL A 403 -19.79 9.57 -46.29
C VAL A 403 -18.46 9.76 -45.53
N GLY A 404 -17.37 8.98 -45.68
CA GLY A 404 -17.10 7.76 -46.46
C GLY A 404 -15.58 7.49 -46.57
N LYS A 405 -15.20 6.37 -47.22
CA LYS A 405 -13.82 5.89 -47.52
C LYS A 405 -12.99 5.41 -46.30
N GLY A 406 -12.42 4.19 -46.27
CA GLY A 406 -12.50 3.08 -47.24
C GLY A 406 -11.88 1.76 -46.73
N THR A 407 -12.12 0.69 -47.51
CA THR A 407 -11.42 -0.62 -47.65
C THR A 407 -10.10 -0.84 -46.86
N GLN A 408 -9.80 -2.04 -46.35
CA GLN A 408 -9.84 -3.33 -47.07
C GLN A 408 -9.79 -4.55 -46.11
N GLY A 409 -10.45 -5.67 -46.45
CA GLY A 409 -10.23 -7.00 -45.82
C GLY A 409 -11.39 -7.54 -44.97
N SER A 410 -12.27 -8.34 -45.58
CA SER A 410 -13.35 -9.09 -44.91
C SER A 410 -13.25 -10.57 -45.24
N THR A 411 -13.52 -11.43 -44.25
CA THR A 411 -14.31 -12.65 -44.45
C THR A 411 -15.04 -13.01 -43.16
N THR A 412 -16.37 -13.12 -43.26
CA THR A 412 -17.27 -13.62 -42.21
C THR A 412 -17.51 -15.12 -42.36
N THR A 413 -17.55 -15.85 -41.25
CA THR A 413 -18.45 -17.01 -41.07
C THR A 413 -18.99 -16.98 -39.65
N GLY A 414 -20.30 -16.84 -39.49
CA GLY A 414 -20.99 -17.00 -38.22
C GLY A 414 -21.67 -18.35 -38.15
N SER A 415 -21.66 -18.97 -36.98
CA SER A 415 -22.52 -20.11 -36.63
C SER A 415 -22.83 -20.04 -35.14
N GLU A 416 -24.07 -20.40 -34.78
CA GLU A 416 -24.69 -20.10 -33.49
C GLU A 416 -24.04 -20.83 -32.29
N LEU A 417 -24.13 -20.22 -31.10
CA LEU A 417 -23.86 -20.88 -29.83
C LEU A 417 -25.02 -20.65 -28.86
N ASP A 418 -25.84 -21.69 -28.74
CA ASP A 418 -26.82 -21.90 -27.68
C ASP A 418 -26.09 -22.19 -26.35
N ALA A 419 -26.62 -21.65 -25.24
CA ALA A 419 -25.95 -21.60 -23.93
C ALA A 419 -26.77 -22.33 -22.84
N SER A 420 -27.13 -23.59 -23.09
CA SER A 420 -28.11 -24.34 -22.28
C SER A 420 -27.66 -25.72 -21.77
N ARG A 421 -26.36 -25.95 -21.48
CA ARG A 421 -25.89 -27.14 -20.73
C ARG A 421 -24.85 -26.85 -19.66
N THR A 422 -25.01 -27.51 -18.50
CA THR A 422 -24.18 -27.39 -17.31
C THR A 422 -23.27 -28.61 -17.09
N ALA A 423 -22.11 -28.36 -16.48
CA ALA A 423 -21.26 -29.27 -15.70
C ALA A 423 -20.82 -30.63 -16.29
N SER A 424 -19.54 -30.73 -16.68
CA SER A 424 -18.61 -31.76 -16.16
C SER A 424 -17.18 -31.56 -16.68
N SER A 425 -16.20 -31.53 -15.77
CA SER A 425 -14.76 -31.69 -16.09
C SER A 425 -14.42 -33.19 -16.03
N PRO A 426 -13.43 -33.71 -16.80
CA PRO A 426 -12.08 -33.84 -16.22
C PRO A 426 -10.95 -33.70 -17.30
N PRO A 427 -9.74 -34.30 -17.22
CA PRO A 427 -8.53 -33.51 -17.01
C PRO A 427 -7.49 -33.61 -18.15
N THR A 428 -6.57 -32.64 -18.23
CA THR A 428 -5.36 -32.77 -19.07
C THR A 428 -4.08 -32.39 -18.31
N SER A 429 -3.30 -33.40 -17.94
CA SER A 429 -1.86 -33.28 -17.67
C SER A 429 -1.10 -33.95 -18.80
N PRO A 430 -0.01 -33.36 -19.33
CA PRO A 430 0.87 -34.05 -20.26
C PRO A 430 1.80 -35.02 -19.49
N ARG A 431 1.67 -36.33 -19.74
CA ARG A 431 2.62 -37.33 -19.24
C ARG A 431 3.89 -37.35 -20.13
N PRO A 432 5.10 -37.48 -19.58
CA PRO A 432 6.32 -37.48 -20.37
C PRO A 432 6.55 -38.83 -21.08
N GLY A 433 7.09 -38.76 -22.30
CA GLY A 433 7.62 -39.93 -23.02
C GLY A 433 9.00 -40.35 -22.48
N SER A 434 9.28 -41.64 -22.50
CA SER A 434 10.56 -42.25 -22.11
C SER A 434 10.93 -43.38 -23.08
N GLY A 435 12.23 -43.68 -23.23
CA GLY A 435 12.79 -44.56 -24.27
C GLY A 435 13.69 -43.77 -25.23
N ALA A 436 14.95 -43.45 -24.95
CA ALA A 436 16.10 -44.26 -24.51
C ALA A 436 16.76 -45.07 -25.65
N ALA A 437 17.95 -44.65 -26.10
CA ALA A 437 19.14 -45.51 -26.33
C ALA A 437 20.35 -44.70 -26.87
N VAL A 438 21.51 -44.94 -26.22
CA VAL A 438 22.91 -44.96 -26.72
C VAL A 438 23.09 -45.28 -28.23
N SER A 439 24.15 -44.92 -28.98
CA SER A 439 25.45 -44.23 -28.77
C SER A 439 25.92 -43.67 -30.15
N ALA A 440 27.13 -43.16 -30.47
CA ALA A 440 28.45 -43.12 -29.82
C ALA A 440 29.23 -41.82 -30.19
N ALA A 441 30.57 -41.87 -30.35
CA ALA A 441 31.44 -40.71 -30.52
C ALA A 441 32.23 -40.66 -31.85
N SER A 442 32.54 -39.45 -32.33
CA SER A 442 33.82 -39.12 -33.00
C SER A 442 34.06 -37.60 -33.05
N ASN A 443 35.32 -37.18 -32.86
CA ASN A 443 35.75 -35.79 -32.99
C ASN A 443 35.87 -35.37 -34.47
N VAL A 444 35.74 -34.07 -34.78
CA VAL A 444 36.64 -33.24 -35.64
C VAL A 444 36.01 -31.85 -35.89
N ILE A 445 36.87 -30.82 -36.03
CA ILE A 445 36.57 -29.38 -36.18
C ILE A 445 37.57 -28.81 -37.23
N PRO A 446 37.34 -27.71 -37.98
CA PRO A 446 36.20 -27.22 -38.79
C PRO A 446 36.60 -27.19 -40.31
N PRO A 447 36.05 -26.30 -41.19
CA PRO A 447 36.62 -24.96 -41.29
C PRO A 447 35.64 -23.78 -41.57
N ARG A 448 36.20 -22.59 -41.36
CA ARG A 448 35.63 -21.23 -41.46
C ARG A 448 35.84 -20.67 -42.88
N HIS A 449 34.89 -19.92 -43.44
CA HIS A 449 35.12 -19.10 -44.64
C HIS A 449 35.02 -17.59 -44.37
N GLN A 450 35.90 -16.83 -45.01
CA GLN A 450 35.97 -15.36 -45.01
C GLN A 450 35.79 -14.79 -46.43
N LYS A 451 35.73 -13.44 -46.53
CA LYS A 451 35.66 -12.61 -47.75
C LYS A 451 36.90 -12.70 -48.67
N PRO A 452 36.77 -12.24 -49.93
CA PRO A 452 37.73 -11.39 -50.67
C PRO A 452 37.18 -9.94 -50.83
N ALA A 453 37.88 -8.79 -50.98
CA ALA A 453 39.17 -8.38 -51.60
C ALA A 453 39.11 -8.20 -53.14
N GLY A 454 39.50 -7.08 -53.80
CA GLY A 454 39.86 -5.70 -53.36
C GLY A 454 40.42 -4.80 -54.50
N ALA A 455 40.47 -3.46 -54.32
CA ALA A 455 41.24 -2.41 -55.08
C ALA A 455 40.93 -2.17 -56.60
N PRO A 456 41.34 -1.05 -57.26
CA PRO A 456 42.25 0.06 -56.87
C PRO A 456 41.67 1.51 -57.01
N ALA A 457 42.52 2.54 -57.05
CA ALA A 457 42.22 3.93 -56.64
C ALA A 457 42.31 5.04 -57.72
N THR A 458 41.62 6.19 -57.52
CA THR A 458 42.02 7.51 -58.08
C THR A 458 41.49 8.75 -57.32
N LYS A 459 42.42 9.65 -56.95
CA LYS A 459 42.42 11.15 -56.99
C LYS A 459 41.27 12.03 -56.37
N LYS A 460 41.70 12.87 -55.42
CA LYS A 460 41.44 14.34 -55.22
C LYS A 460 40.10 14.96 -55.73
N LYS A 461 39.36 15.65 -54.84
CA LYS A 461 39.47 17.14 -54.63
C LYS A 461 38.66 17.67 -53.43
N GLN A 462 39.10 18.80 -52.87
CA GLN A 462 38.34 19.64 -51.92
C GLN A 462 37.49 20.69 -52.65
N GLN A 463 36.38 21.14 -52.05
CA GLN A 463 35.95 22.55 -51.88
C GLN A 463 34.58 22.55 -51.16
N GLN A 464 34.47 23.03 -49.91
CA GLN A 464 34.41 24.43 -49.42
C GLN A 464 33.02 25.10 -49.47
N LYS A 465 32.68 25.67 -48.31
CA LYS A 465 31.58 26.60 -48.02
C LYS A 465 31.44 27.70 -49.07
N LYS A 466 30.20 28.15 -49.31
CA LYS A 466 29.92 29.58 -49.55
C LYS A 466 29.02 30.15 -48.44
N LYS A 467 29.28 31.42 -48.13
CA LYS A 467 28.68 32.23 -47.06
C LYS A 467 28.35 33.60 -47.67
N LYS A 468 27.43 34.34 -47.05
CA LYS A 468 26.96 35.71 -47.41
C LYS A 468 25.95 35.74 -48.58
N GLY A 469 25.03 36.71 -48.62
CA GLY A 469 24.93 37.90 -47.75
C GLY A 469 23.55 38.55 -47.69
N ALA A 470 23.48 39.61 -46.89
CA ALA A 470 22.26 40.38 -46.62
C ALA A 470 22.10 41.61 -47.53
N LYS A 471 20.84 42.01 -47.74
CA LYS A 471 20.24 43.33 -48.03
C LYS A 471 18.75 43.04 -48.34
N GLY A 472 17.75 43.83 -47.97
CA GLY A 472 17.74 45.11 -47.27
C GLY A 472 16.75 46.06 -47.97
N GLY A 473 15.63 46.38 -47.30
CA GLY A 473 14.59 47.33 -47.75
C GLY A 473 13.69 46.83 -48.90
N TRP A 474 12.38 46.80 -48.67
CA TRP A 474 11.47 47.94 -48.81
C TRP A 474 10.35 47.83 -47.76
#